data_AF-A0A2N1BUF2-F1
#
_entry.id   AF-A0A2N1BUF2-F1
#
_cell.length_a   1.000
_cell.length_b   1.000
_cell.length_c   1.000
_cell.angle_alpha   90.00
_cell.angle_beta   90.00
_cell.angle_gamma   90.00
#
_symmetry.space_group_name_H-M   'P 1'
#
loop_
_entity.id
_entity.type
_entity.pdbx_description
1 polymer ?
#
loop_
_entity_poly.entity_id
_entity_poly.type
_entity_poly.pdbx_seq_one_letter_code
_entity_poly.pdbx_strand_id
1 'polypeptide(L)'
;MPRITNKEYEERREVLNDIILQMFFDKGWDYLTYGTIAEASGFRRSTIQGYFKTSNDFSKALAGKVFPYILSKLSLDSRAEFVKSWDTSIDDDKFRYIITMLIRTATDDTKVSPLAVAGLNRLIALITSKLGDDAYQDLEILLGRTVLKLANR
;
A
#
# COMPACT_ATOMS: atom_id res chain seq x y z
N MET A 1 4.50 28.46 18.01
CA MET A 1 4.46 28.16 16.56
C MET A 1 3.45 29.10 15.92
N PRO A 2 3.72 29.72 14.76
CA PRO A 2 2.74 30.55 14.08
C PRO A 2 1.50 29.72 13.77
N ARG A 3 0.31 30.25 14.08
CA ARG A 3 -0.97 29.62 13.75
C ARG A 3 -1.17 29.70 12.24
N ILE A 4 -0.78 28.64 11.54
CA ILE A 4 -1.29 28.41 10.18
C ILE A 4 -2.80 28.23 10.25
N THR A 5 -3.50 28.68 9.22
CA THR A 5 -4.94 28.47 9.11
C THR A 5 -5.24 26.98 8.92
N ASN A 6 -6.45 26.53 9.27
CA ASN A 6 -6.86 25.14 9.01
C ASN A 6 -6.76 24.78 7.52
N LYS A 7 -7.04 25.75 6.63
CA LYS A 7 -6.93 25.57 5.19
C LYS A 7 -5.49 25.31 4.75
N GLU A 8 -4.54 26.13 5.20
CA GLU A 8 -3.11 25.93 4.89
C GLU A 8 -2.56 24.62 5.49
N TYR A 9 -3.07 24.21 6.65
CA TYR A 9 -2.71 22.93 7.27
C TYR A 9 -3.14 21.76 6.38
N GLU A 10 -4.39 21.77 5.90
CA GLU A 10 -4.92 20.74 5.00
C GLU A 10 -4.23 20.74 3.63
N GLU A 11 -3.96 21.90 3.03
CA GLU A 11 -3.22 21.98 1.76
C GLU A 11 -1.80 21.38 1.89
N ARG A 12 -1.09 21.69 2.99
CA ARG A 12 0.24 21.12 3.24
C ARG A 12 0.18 19.62 3.50
N ARG A 13 -0.88 19.16 4.18
CA ARG A 13 -1.10 17.74 4.43
C ARG A 13 -1.31 16.98 3.13
N GLU A 14 -2.09 17.53 2.19
CA GLU A 14 -2.27 16.90 0.88
C GLU A 14 -0.99 16.85 0.06
N VAL A 15 -0.17 17.92 0.06
CA VAL A 15 1.15 17.90 -0.57
C VAL A 15 2.03 16.78 0.01
N LEU A 16 2.06 16.64 1.35
CA LEU A 16 2.80 15.56 2.00
C LEU A 16 2.23 14.17 1.63
N ASN A 17 0.91 14.01 1.56
CA ASN A 17 0.27 12.76 1.16
C ASN A 17 0.68 12.36 -0.27
N ASP A 18 0.72 13.31 -1.20
CA ASP A 18 1.09 13.04 -2.59
C ASP A 18 2.58 12.68 -2.73
N ILE A 19 3.47 13.34 -1.99
CA ILE A 19 4.89 12.98 -1.92
C ILE A 19 5.06 11.56 -1.38
N ILE A 20 4.37 11.23 -0.28
CA ILE A 20 4.42 9.88 0.32
C ILE A 20 3.94 8.83 -0.70
N LEU A 21 2.85 9.12 -1.42
CA LEU A 21 2.31 8.22 -2.44
C LEU A 21 3.30 7.98 -3.58
N GLN A 22 3.95 9.04 -4.08
CA GLN A 22 4.96 8.92 -5.14
C GLN A 22 6.17 8.11 -4.65
N MET A 23 6.72 8.46 -3.49
CA MET A 23 7.84 7.73 -2.88
C MET A 23 7.51 6.25 -2.67
N PHE A 24 6.28 5.95 -2.26
CA PHE A 24 5.81 4.58 -2.10
C PHE A 24 5.81 3.83 -3.43
N PHE A 25 5.28 4.42 -4.50
CA PHE A 25 5.27 3.78 -5.82
C PHE A 25 6.65 3.63 -6.44
N ASP A 26 7.61 4.48 -6.06
CA ASP A 26 8.95 4.47 -6.62
C ASP A 26 9.91 3.55 -5.86
N LYS A 27 9.79 3.48 -4.53
CA LYS A 27 10.78 2.80 -3.67
C LYS A 27 10.18 1.86 -2.62
N GLY A 28 8.85 1.76 -2.54
CA GLY A 28 8.15 0.88 -1.62
C GLY A 28 8.04 1.40 -0.19
N TRP A 29 7.40 0.60 0.65
CA TRP A 29 7.02 0.96 2.02
C TRP A 29 8.23 1.24 2.95
N ASP A 30 9.29 0.43 2.84
CA ASP A 30 10.47 0.55 3.73
C ASP A 30 11.24 1.85 3.55
N TYR A 31 11.12 2.46 2.37
CA TYR A 31 11.73 3.74 2.10
C TYR A 31 11.00 4.89 2.81
N LEU A 32 9.76 4.70 3.27
CA LEU A 32 8.98 5.75 3.92
C LEU A 32 9.38 5.93 5.38
N THR A 33 10.24 6.91 5.62
CA THR A 33 10.68 7.31 6.96
C THR A 33 10.52 8.82 7.11
N TYR A 34 10.48 9.32 8.35
CA TYR A 34 10.53 10.77 8.59
C TYR A 34 11.74 11.43 7.93
N GLY A 35 12.87 10.73 7.80
CA GLY A 35 14.07 11.24 7.16
C GLY A 35 13.92 11.41 5.66
N THR A 36 13.49 10.36 4.97
CA THR A 36 13.32 10.36 3.52
C THR A 36 12.19 11.29 3.08
N ILE A 37 11.10 11.39 3.86
CA ILE A 37 10.01 12.33 3.58
C ILE A 37 10.47 13.78 3.81
N ALA A 38 11.28 14.05 4.85
CA ALA A 38 11.86 15.38 5.08
C ALA A 38 12.73 15.82 3.91
N GLU A 39 13.57 14.92 3.41
CA GLU A 39 14.41 15.18 2.25
C GLU A 39 13.59 15.45 0.99
N ALA A 40 12.60 14.61 0.69
CA ALA A 40 11.77 14.75 -0.51
C ALA A 40 10.85 15.98 -0.49
N SER A 41 10.34 16.37 0.68
CA SER A 41 9.38 17.48 0.83
C SER A 41 10.01 18.83 1.17
N GLY A 42 11.30 18.85 1.56
CA GLY A 42 11.96 20.05 2.08
C GLY A 42 11.48 20.49 3.47
N PHE A 43 10.51 19.79 4.09
CA PHE A 43 10.06 20.07 5.44
C PHE A 43 10.99 19.47 6.49
N ARG A 44 11.01 20.09 7.69
CA ARG A 44 11.74 19.54 8.83
C ARG A 44 11.05 18.28 9.34
N ARG A 45 11.83 17.33 9.89
CA ARG A 45 11.30 16.10 10.52
C ARG A 45 10.23 16.40 11.58
N SER A 46 10.45 17.43 12.40
CA SER A 46 9.48 17.86 13.43
C SER A 46 8.19 18.41 12.84
N THR A 47 8.23 19.02 11.66
CA THR A 47 7.04 19.45 10.92
C THR A 47 6.22 18.25 10.46
N ILE A 48 6.88 17.22 9.91
CA ILE A 48 6.22 15.98 9.48
C ILE A 48 5.59 15.25 10.67
N GLN A 49 6.28 15.19 11.81
CA GLN A 49 5.74 14.66 13.08
C GLN A 49 4.51 15.44 13.59
N GLY A 50 4.36 16.69 13.16
CA GLY A 50 3.15 17.48 13.37
C GLY A 50 1.93 16.84 12.70
N TYR A 51 2.07 16.40 11.45
CA TYR A 51 1.02 15.82 10.62
C TYR A 51 0.83 14.30 10.82
N PHE A 52 1.92 13.57 11.01
CA PHE A 52 1.96 12.12 11.15
C PHE A 52 2.61 11.79 12.49
N LYS A 53 1.86 11.20 13.44
CA LYS A 53 2.38 10.93 14.79
C LYS A 53 3.26 9.71 14.82
N THR A 54 2.96 8.74 13.97
CA THR A 54 3.69 7.48 13.83
C THR A 54 3.98 7.21 12.36
N SER A 55 5.01 6.41 12.06
CA SER A 55 5.27 6.01 10.66
C SER A 55 4.10 5.25 10.04
N ASN A 56 3.26 4.60 10.86
CA ASN A 56 2.04 3.95 10.39
C ASN A 56 1.04 4.96 9.82
N ASP A 57 1.05 6.22 10.28
CA ASP A 57 0.15 7.25 9.74
C ASP A 57 0.45 7.55 8.26
N PHE A 58 1.64 7.21 7.74
CA PHE A 58 1.94 7.31 6.31
C PHE A 58 1.03 6.42 5.46
N SER A 59 0.50 5.32 6.02
CA SER A 59 -0.44 4.47 5.28
C SER A 59 -1.73 5.22 4.93
N LYS A 60 -2.11 6.23 5.71
CA LYS A 60 -3.30 7.06 5.43
C LYS A 60 -3.19 7.82 4.12
N ALA A 61 -1.97 8.20 3.70
CA ALA A 61 -1.74 8.83 2.40
C ALA A 61 -2.00 7.87 1.22
N LEU A 62 -1.95 6.56 1.48
CA LEU A 62 -2.12 5.50 0.49
C LEU A 62 -3.58 5.01 0.42
N ALA A 63 -4.37 5.28 1.46
CA ALA A 63 -5.78 4.90 1.55
C ALA A 63 -6.57 5.41 0.34
N GLY A 64 -7.32 4.52 -0.30
CA GLY A 64 -8.13 4.84 -1.47
C GLY A 64 -7.36 5.04 -2.78
N LYS A 65 -6.04 5.26 -2.74
CA LYS A 65 -5.21 5.51 -3.94
C LYS A 65 -4.52 4.26 -4.47
N VAL A 66 -4.17 3.29 -3.61
CA VAL A 66 -3.45 2.06 -4.03
C VAL A 66 -4.37 0.97 -4.59
N PHE A 67 -5.60 0.84 -4.06
CA PHE A 67 -6.52 -0.23 -4.45
C PHE A 67 -6.93 -0.15 -5.94
N PRO A 68 -7.24 1.02 -6.52
CA PRO A 68 -7.51 1.13 -7.96
C PRO A 68 -6.37 0.62 -8.85
N TYR A 69 -5.12 0.77 -8.39
CA TYR A 69 -3.96 0.25 -9.12
C TYR A 69 -3.88 -1.27 -9.11
N ILE A 70 -4.22 -1.92 -7.98
CA ILE A 70 -4.34 -3.39 -7.94
C ILE A 70 -5.40 -3.84 -8.95
N LEU A 71 -6.57 -3.20 -8.94
CA LEU A 71 -7.68 -3.59 -9.81
C LEU A 71 -7.37 -3.41 -11.29
N SER A 72 -6.58 -2.41 -11.67
CA SER A 72 -6.19 -2.23 -13.07
C SER A 72 -5.20 -3.28 -13.57
N LYS A 73 -4.62 -4.07 -12.66
CA LYS A 73 -3.63 -5.12 -12.96
C LYS A 73 -4.21 -6.53 -12.92
N LEU A 74 -5.38 -6.72 -12.34
CA LEU A 74 -6.02 -8.02 -12.19
C LEU A 74 -7.19 -8.17 -13.17
N SER A 75 -7.24 -9.30 -13.88
CA SER A 75 -8.46 -9.75 -14.55
C SER A 75 -9.26 -10.63 -13.61
N LEU A 76 -10.53 -10.31 -13.41
CA LEU A 76 -11.47 -11.09 -12.61
C LEU A 76 -12.56 -11.73 -13.49
N ASP A 77 -12.26 -11.97 -14.77
CA ASP A 77 -13.18 -12.57 -15.74
C ASP A 77 -13.29 -14.09 -15.54
N SER A 78 -12.21 -14.72 -15.10
CA SER A 78 -12.16 -16.13 -14.70
C SER A 78 -11.03 -16.38 -13.71
N ARG A 79 -11.07 -17.50 -12.99
CA ARG A 79 -9.98 -17.91 -12.08
C ARG A 79 -8.64 -18.05 -12.81
N ALA A 80 -8.65 -18.58 -14.03
CA ALA A 80 -7.44 -18.75 -14.84
C ALA A 80 -6.83 -17.40 -15.23
N GLU A 81 -7.65 -16.44 -15.68
CA GLU A 81 -7.18 -15.08 -16.01
C GLU A 81 -6.74 -14.30 -14.76
N PHE A 82 -7.37 -14.53 -13.61
CA PHE A 82 -6.92 -13.98 -12.33
C PHE A 82 -5.51 -14.46 -11.95
N VAL A 83 -5.28 -15.77 -11.97
CA VAL A 83 -3.95 -16.35 -11.68
C VAL A 83 -2.90 -15.81 -12.65
N LYS A 84 -3.21 -15.82 -13.95
CA LYS A 84 -2.30 -15.36 -15.01
C LYS A 84 -1.97 -13.86 -14.89
N SER A 85 -3.00 -13.03 -14.65
CA SER A 85 -2.81 -11.58 -14.50
C SER A 85 -2.04 -11.24 -13.22
N TRP A 86 -2.24 -11.98 -12.12
CA TRP A 86 -1.43 -11.85 -10.91
C TRP A 86 0.04 -12.19 -11.15
N ASP A 87 0.31 -13.37 -11.74
CA ASP A 87 1.68 -13.84 -12.01
C ASP A 87 2.45 -12.87 -12.93
N THR A 88 1.75 -12.23 -13.88
CA THR A 88 2.34 -11.18 -14.72
C THR A 88 2.55 -9.88 -13.95
N SER A 89 1.60 -9.51 -13.09
CA SER A 89 1.63 -8.24 -12.35
C SER A 89 2.66 -8.22 -11.23
N ILE A 90 3.12 -9.36 -10.72
CA ILE A 90 4.14 -9.36 -9.68
C ILE A 90 5.52 -8.86 -10.15
N ASP A 91 5.75 -8.82 -11.47
CA ASP A 91 6.93 -8.20 -12.07
C ASP A 91 6.82 -6.66 -12.15
N ASP A 92 5.61 -6.10 -12.02
CA ASP A 92 5.39 -4.66 -11.89
C ASP A 92 5.76 -4.19 -10.48
N ASP A 93 6.70 -3.26 -10.39
CA ASP A 93 7.25 -2.80 -9.12
C ASP A 93 6.19 -2.21 -8.20
N LYS A 94 5.26 -1.41 -8.74
CA LYS A 94 4.18 -0.79 -7.96
C LYS A 94 3.22 -1.83 -7.40
N PHE A 95 2.80 -2.78 -8.23
CA PHE A 95 1.94 -3.87 -7.79
C PHE A 95 2.63 -4.67 -6.67
N ARG A 96 3.89 -5.01 -6.88
CA ARG A 96 4.70 -5.74 -5.89
C ARG A 96 4.87 -4.96 -4.59
N TYR A 97 5.12 -3.65 -4.63
CA TYR A 97 5.22 -2.81 -3.43
C TYR A 97 3.91 -2.77 -2.65
N ILE A 98 2.77 -2.73 -3.34
CA ILE A 98 1.45 -2.80 -2.70
C ILE A 98 1.25 -4.14 -2.01
N ILE A 99 1.44 -5.27 -2.71
CA ILE A 99 1.25 -6.59 -2.11
C ILE A 99 2.23 -6.82 -0.95
N THR A 100 3.49 -6.40 -1.11
CA THR A 100 4.51 -6.50 -0.05
C THR A 100 4.09 -5.69 1.19
N MET A 101 3.56 -4.48 0.99
CA MET A 101 3.06 -3.67 2.09
C MET A 101 1.90 -4.36 2.81
N LEU A 102 0.90 -4.89 2.06
CA LEU A 102 -0.25 -5.58 2.63
C LEU A 102 0.17 -6.81 3.46
N ILE A 103 1.12 -7.61 2.96
CA ILE A 103 1.63 -8.78 3.68
C ILE A 103 2.35 -8.34 4.96
N ARG A 104 3.31 -7.42 4.84
CA ARG A 104 4.13 -7.00 6.00
C ARG A 104 3.30 -6.37 7.11
N THR A 105 2.36 -5.52 6.74
CA THR A 105 1.52 -4.83 7.73
C THR A 105 0.48 -5.75 8.34
N ALA A 106 0.15 -6.88 7.72
CA ALA A 106 -0.67 -7.93 8.32
C ALA A 106 0.13 -8.84 9.28
N THR A 107 1.45 -8.97 9.10
CA THR A 107 2.33 -9.85 9.91
C THR A 107 3.13 -9.10 10.99
N ASP A 108 3.06 -7.77 11.07
CA ASP A 108 3.75 -6.99 12.09
C ASP A 108 2.92 -6.93 13.39
N ASP A 109 3.21 -7.83 14.32
CA ASP A 109 2.55 -7.97 15.62
C ASP A 109 2.62 -6.71 16.50
N THR A 110 3.51 -5.76 16.19
CA THR A 110 3.66 -4.54 16.98
C THR A 110 2.85 -3.37 16.42
N LYS A 111 2.44 -3.44 15.15
CA LYS A 111 2.05 -2.29 14.34
C LYS A 111 1.10 -2.63 13.19
N VAL A 112 0.19 -3.60 13.37
CA VAL A 112 -0.85 -3.90 12.38
C VAL A 112 -1.58 -2.62 11.98
N SER A 113 -1.43 -2.19 10.73
CA SER A 113 -2.15 -1.03 10.21
C SER A 113 -3.60 -1.46 9.93
N PRO A 114 -4.62 -0.89 10.60
CA PRO A 114 -6.01 -1.25 10.34
C PRO A 114 -6.40 -1.09 8.88
N LEU A 115 -5.76 -0.14 8.19
CA LEU A 115 -5.96 0.10 6.77
C LEU A 115 -5.51 -1.08 5.90
N ALA A 116 -4.40 -1.72 6.25
CA ALA A 116 -3.88 -2.81 5.44
C ALA A 116 -4.67 -4.11 5.65
N VAL A 117 -5.08 -4.39 6.89
CA VAL A 117 -6.03 -5.49 7.17
C VAL A 117 -7.34 -5.26 6.41
N ALA A 118 -7.89 -4.04 6.47
CA ALA A 118 -9.07 -3.68 5.69
C ALA A 118 -8.85 -3.83 4.17
N GLY A 119 -7.65 -3.47 3.68
CA GLY A 119 -7.27 -3.63 2.27
C GLY A 119 -7.22 -5.08 1.83
N LEU A 120 -6.60 -5.96 2.63
CA LEU A 120 -6.52 -7.39 2.34
C LEU A 120 -7.91 -8.05 2.41
N ASN A 121 -8.70 -7.75 3.43
CA ASN A 121 -10.07 -8.24 3.55
C ASN A 121 -10.94 -7.79 2.36
N ARG A 122 -10.76 -6.54 1.89
CA ARG A 122 -11.45 -6.04 0.70
C ARG A 122 -11.01 -6.77 -0.57
N LEU A 123 -9.73 -7.09 -0.70
CA LEU A 123 -9.20 -7.87 -1.82
C LEU A 123 -9.79 -9.29 -1.83
N ILE A 124 -9.77 -9.97 -0.67
CA ILE A 124 -10.37 -11.29 -0.48
C ILE A 124 -11.85 -11.26 -0.87
N ALA A 125 -12.64 -10.37 -0.27
CA ALA A 125 -14.08 -10.27 -0.51
C ALA A 125 -14.41 -9.97 -1.98
N LEU A 126 -13.60 -9.16 -2.67
CA LEU A 126 -13.80 -8.87 -4.08
C LEU A 126 -13.55 -10.10 -4.94
N ILE A 127 -12.45 -10.82 -4.69
CA ILE A 127 -12.06 -12.00 -5.47
C ILE A 127 -13.10 -13.10 -5.29
N THR A 128 -13.48 -13.43 -4.05
CA THR A 128 -14.47 -14.48 -3.77
C THR A 128 -15.84 -14.10 -4.31
N SER A 129 -16.25 -12.83 -4.21
CA SER A 129 -17.51 -12.36 -4.79
C SER A 129 -17.55 -12.44 -6.32
N LYS A 130 -16.41 -12.36 -7.01
CA LYS A 130 -16.35 -12.37 -8.48
C LYS A 130 -16.10 -13.75 -9.07
N LEU A 131 -15.29 -14.56 -8.40
CA LEU A 131 -14.76 -15.82 -8.94
C LEU A 131 -15.22 -17.06 -8.15
N GLY A 132 -15.99 -16.88 -7.07
CA GLY A 132 -16.46 -17.93 -6.19
C GLY A 132 -15.49 -18.23 -5.04
N ASP A 133 -15.96 -19.01 -4.07
CA ASP A 133 -15.21 -19.31 -2.85
C ASP A 133 -13.90 -20.06 -3.11
N ASP A 134 -13.85 -20.89 -4.16
CA ASP A 134 -12.61 -21.60 -4.54
C ASP A 134 -11.48 -20.64 -4.94
N ALA A 135 -11.78 -19.41 -5.36
CA ALA A 135 -10.78 -18.41 -5.69
C ALA A 135 -9.99 -17.93 -4.46
N TYR A 136 -10.50 -18.20 -3.25
CA TYR A 136 -9.74 -17.99 -2.02
C TYR A 136 -8.47 -18.86 -1.98
N GLN A 137 -8.58 -20.13 -2.36
CA GLN A 137 -7.41 -21.03 -2.44
C GLN A 137 -6.38 -20.54 -3.48
N ASP A 138 -6.86 -20.02 -4.62
CA ASP A 138 -5.97 -19.44 -5.62
C ASP A 138 -5.22 -18.23 -5.04
N LEU A 139 -5.91 -17.36 -4.30
CA LEU A 139 -5.29 -16.21 -3.66
C LEU A 139 -4.24 -16.64 -2.61
N GLU A 140 -4.51 -17.65 -1.80
CA GLU A 140 -3.53 -18.22 -0.85
C GLU A 140 -2.26 -18.70 -1.57
N ILE A 141 -2.43 -19.45 -2.67
CA ILE A 141 -1.33 -19.93 -3.49
C ILE A 141 -0.54 -18.76 -4.10
N LEU A 142 -1.23 -17.75 -4.66
CA LEU A 142 -0.61 -16.59 -5.28
C LEU A 142 0.16 -15.73 -4.28
N LEU A 143 -0.37 -15.56 -3.05
CA LEU A 143 0.35 -14.88 -1.97
C LEU A 143 1.59 -15.68 -1.57
N GLY A 144 1.49 -17.01 -1.45
CA GLY A 144 2.65 -17.88 -1.21
C GLY A 144 3.72 -17.76 -2.30
N ARG A 145 3.33 -17.82 -3.58
CA ARG A 145 4.22 -17.60 -4.73
C ARG A 145 4.88 -16.22 -4.68
N THR A 146 4.13 -15.20 -4.31
CA THR A 146 4.63 -13.83 -4.16
C THR A 146 5.74 -13.78 -3.11
N VAL A 147 5.53 -14.38 -1.94
CA VAL A 147 6.55 -14.44 -0.88
C VAL A 147 7.80 -15.19 -1.35
N LEU A 148 7.65 -16.34 -2.02
CA LEU A 148 8.78 -17.10 -2.56
C LEU A 148 9.57 -16.30 -3.60
N LYS A 149 8.90 -15.55 -4.48
CA LYS A 149 9.55 -14.70 -5.47
C LYS A 149 10.30 -13.53 -4.83
N LEU A 150 9.79 -12.99 -3.72
CA LEU A 150 10.46 -11.94 -2.95
C LEU A 150 11.69 -12.47 -2.20
N ALA A 151 11.65 -13.71 -1.72
CA ALA A 151 12.77 -14.33 -0.99
C ALA A 151 13.95 -14.73 -1.89
N ASN A 152 13.70 -15.02 -3.17
CA ASN A 152 14.72 -15.47 -4.13
C ASN A 152 15.35 -14.31 -4.94
N ARG A 153 15.38 -13.10 -4.39
CA ARG A 153 15.89 -11.89 -5.05
C ARG A 153 17.05 -11.26 -4.31
#